data_AF-A0A7X3XCN4-F1
#
_entry.id   AF-A0A7X3XCN4-F1
#
_cell.length_a   1.000
_cell.length_b   1.000
_cell.length_c   1.000
_cell.angle_alpha   90.00
_cell.angle_beta   90.00
_cell.angle_gamma   90.00
#
_symmetry.space_group_name_H-M   'P 1'
#
loop_
_entity.id
_entity.type
_entity.pdbx_description
1 polymer ?
#
loop_
_entity_poly.entity_id
_entity_poly.type
_entity_poly.pdbx_seq_one_letter_code
_entity_poly.pdbx_strand_id
1 'polypeptide(L)' 'MTEETSEVVEVEILEKYLPTIQDLELPIVIPEGSREAFPVDPDFAVREVSLSGITSLLCQADRVMVF' A
#
# COMPACT_ATOMS: atom_id res chain seq x y z
N MET A 1 -6.54 -29.30 -3.32
CA MET A 1 -5.29 -28.90 -2.63
C MET A 1 -4.49 -27.96 -3.54
N THR A 2 -5.14 -26.92 -4.07
CA THR A 2 -4.58 -26.03 -5.11
C THR A 2 -4.58 -24.56 -4.67
N GLU A 3 -5.30 -24.22 -3.59
CA GLU A 3 -5.35 -22.86 -3.04
C GLU A 3 -4.05 -22.51 -2.30
N GLU A 4 -3.52 -23.42 -1.49
CA GLU A 4 -2.27 -23.23 -0.73
C GLU A 4 -1.06 -22.90 -1.62
N THR A 5 -1.00 -23.47 -2.83
CA THR A 5 0.08 -23.21 -3.79
C THR A 5 -0.02 -21.85 -4.48
N SER A 6 -1.21 -21.22 -4.52
CA SER A 6 -1.39 -19.91 -5.16
C SER A 6 -0.97 -18.78 -4.21
N GLU A 7 -1.33 -18.89 -2.93
CA GLU A 7 -0.96 -17.91 -1.90
C GLU A 7 0.57 -17.86 -1.68
N VAL A 8 1.24 -19.02 -1.69
CA VAL A 8 2.70 -19.09 -1.56
C VAL A 8 3.41 -18.35 -2.72
N VAL A 9 2.88 -18.47 -3.94
CA VAL A 9 3.45 -17.79 -5.11
C VAL A 9 3.22 -16.28 -5.05
N GLU A 10 2.07 -15.82 -4.54
CA GLU A 10 1.80 -14.38 -4.38
C GLU A 10 2.71 -13.71 -3.34
N VAL A 11 2.95 -14.39 -2.21
CA VAL A 11 3.86 -13.89 -1.16
C VAL A 11 5.29 -13.83 -1.68
N GLU A 12 5.79 -14.88 -2.33
CA GLU A 12 7.14 -14.91 -2.92
C GLU A 12 7.33 -13.81 -3.98
N ILE A 13 6.29 -13.55 -4.78
CA ILE A 13 6.30 -12.46 -5.76
C ILE A 13 6.38 -11.11 -5.06
N LEU A 14 5.57 -10.88 -4.02
CA LEU A 14 5.58 -9.62 -3.28
C LEU A 14 6.95 -9.38 -2.63
N GLU A 15 7.51 -10.38 -1.95
CA GLU A 15 8.83 -10.31 -1.31
C GLU A 15 9.94 -9.93 -2.29
N LYS A 16 9.87 -10.45 -3.53
CA LYS A 16 10.81 -10.09 -4.60
C LYS A 16 10.72 -8.62 -5.01
N TYR A 17 9.54 -8.01 -4.96
CA TYR A 17 9.32 -6.63 -5.41
C TYR A 17 9.34 -5.59 -4.29
N LEU A 18 9.18 -5.98 -3.01
CA LEU A 18 9.19 -5.06 -1.87
C LEU A 18 10.40 -4.10 -1.86
N PRO A 19 11.66 -4.56 -2.08
CA PRO A 19 12.81 -3.65 -2.13
C PRO A 19 12.69 -2.60 -3.23
N THR A 20 12.15 -2.98 -4.39
CA THR A 20 11.95 -2.04 -5.50
C THR A 20 10.88 -1.01 -5.15
N ILE A 21 9.81 -1.41 -4.45
CA ILE A 21 8.75 -0.50 -4.00
C ILE A 21 9.31 0.51 -2.98
N GLN A 22 10.21 0.07 -2.09
CA GLN A 22 10.91 0.96 -1.15
C GLN A 22 11.79 1.97 -1.89
N ASP A 23 12.63 1.50 -2.82
CA ASP A 23 13.55 2.34 -3.61
C ASP A 23 12.82 3.39 -4.47
N LEU A 24 11.57 3.12 -4.88
CA LEU A 24 10.75 4.06 -5.66
C LEU A 24 10.19 5.22 -4.83
N GLU A 25 10.27 5.16 -3.50
CA GLU A 25 9.73 6.16 -2.58
C GLU A 25 8.27 6.54 -2.91
N LEU A 26 7.46 5.55 -3.31
CA LEU A 26 6.07 5.78 -3.70
C LEU A 26 5.28 6.37 -2.53
N PRO A 27 4.53 7.46 -2.72
CA PRO A 27 3.76 8.07 -1.64
C PRO A 27 2.56 7.17 -1.30
N ILE A 28 2.64 6.48 -0.17
CA ILE A 28 1.56 5.64 0.35
C ILE A 28 0.75 6.49 1.33
N VAL A 29 -0.56 6.56 1.10
CA VAL A 29 -1.48 7.28 1.98
C VAL A 29 -2.42 6.29 2.65
N ILE A 30 -2.59 6.45 3.96
CA ILE A 30 -3.54 5.68 4.75
C ILE A 30 -4.44 6.64 5.55
N PRO A 31 -5.66 6.24 5.94
CA PRO A 31 -6.52 7.07 6.78
C PRO A 31 -5.86 7.39 8.14
N GLU A 32 -6.13 8.58 8.68
CA GLU A 32 -5.77 8.92 10.06
C GLU A 32 -6.30 7.89 11.07
N GLY A 33 -5.45 7.53 12.05
CA GLY A 33 -5.76 6.50 13.06
C GLY A 33 -5.45 5.06 12.62
N SER A 34 -5.02 4.84 11.36
CA SER A 34 -4.68 3.50 10.87
C SER A 34 -3.49 2.89 11.61
N ARG A 35 -2.50 3.69 12.01
CA ARG A 35 -1.32 3.25 12.76
C ARG A 35 -1.63 2.73 14.16
N GLU A 36 -2.77 3.12 14.73
CA GLU A 36 -3.23 2.61 16.03
C GLU A 36 -3.74 1.18 15.91
N ALA A 37 -4.28 0.82 14.74
CA ALA A 37 -4.83 -0.50 14.46
C ALA A 37 -3.80 -1.45 13.83
N PHE A 38 -2.89 -0.92 13.02
CA PHE A 38 -1.92 -1.70 12.26
C PHE A 38 -0.51 -1.10 12.33
N PRO A 39 0.52 -1.89 12.68
CA PRO A 39 1.90 -1.42 12.60
C PRO A 39 2.27 -1.15 11.14
N VAL A 40 2.90 -0.01 10.91
CA VAL A 40 3.38 0.41 9.59
C VAL A 40 4.90 0.34 9.58
N ASP A 41 5.45 -0.26 8.55
CA ASP A 41 6.89 -0.36 8.35
C ASP A 41 7.47 1.04 8.07
N PRO A 42 8.42 1.53 8.89
CA PRO A 42 9.02 2.86 8.73
C PRO A 42 9.88 3.01 7.47
N ASP A 43 10.27 1.91 6.83
CA ASP A 43 11.09 1.93 5.62
C ASP A 43 10.27 2.30 4.36
N PHE A 44 8.94 2.44 4.49
CA PHE A 44 8.07 2.94 3.45
C PHE A 44 7.63 4.38 3.70
N ALA A 45 7.48 5.16 2.62
CA ALA A 45 7.00 6.54 2.64
C ALA A 45 5.47 6.62 2.89
N VAL A 46 5.03 6.19 4.09
CA VAL A 46 3.62 6.13 4.47
C VAL A 46 3.21 7.34 5.30
N ARG A 47 2.18 8.05 4.86
CA ARG A 47 1.56 9.17 5.59
C ARG A 47 0.11 8.90 5.94
N GLU A 48 -0.28 9.28 7.15
CA GLU A 48 -1.68 9.36 7.54
C GLU A 48 -2.32 10.64 6.99
N VAL A 49 -3.53 10.51 6.45
CA VAL A 49 -4.27 11.62 5.84
C VAL A 49 -5.74 11.48 6.20
N SER A 50 -6.39 12.60 6.53
CA SER A 50 -7.84 12.66 6.69
C SER A 50 -8.59 12.14 5.45
N LEU A 51 -9.83 11.68 5.66
CA LEU A 51 -10.69 11.20 4.57
C LEU A 51 -10.96 12.26 3.49
N SER A 52 -11.05 13.54 3.89
CA SER A 52 -11.20 14.65 2.94
C SER A 52 -9.94 14.85 2.09
N GLY A 53 -8.76 14.63 2.67
CA GLY A 53 -7.48 14.64 1.95
C GLY A 53 -7.39 13.49 0.95
N ILE A 54 -7.77 12.27 1.34
CA ILE A 54 -7.83 11.12 0.42
C ILE A 54 -8.81 11.38 -0.72
N THR A 55 -9.99 11.92 -0.41
CA THR A 55 -10.99 12.29 -1.43
C THR A 55 -10.44 13.32 -2.42
N SER A 56 -9.71 14.31 -1.92
CA SER A 56 -9.08 15.34 -2.77
C SER A 56 -8.04 14.73 -3.72
N LEU A 57 -7.24 13.77 -3.25
CA LEU A 57 -6.29 13.05 -4.10
C LEU A 57 -6.99 12.25 -5.20
N LEU A 58 -8.07 11.54 -4.86
CA LEU A 58 -8.87 10.78 -5.83
C LEU A 58 -9.49 11.69 -6.89
N CYS A 59 -10.00 12.86 -6.51
CA CYS A 59 -10.57 13.82 -7.46
C CYS A 59 -9.53 14.46 -8.38
N GLN A 60 -8.27 14.50 -7.98
CA GLN A 60 -7.17 15.06 -8.78
C GLN A 60 -6.49 14.02 -9.67
N ALA A 61 -6.74 12.73 -9.47
CA ALA A 61 -6.13 11.67 -10.25
C ALA A 61 -6.73 11.63 -11.66
N ASP A 62 -5.87 11.64 -12.68
CA ASP A 62 -6.30 11.44 -14.08
C ASP A 62 -6.85 10.03 -14.31
N ARG A 63 -6.31 9.05 -13.58
CA ARG A 63 -6.69 7.64 -13.63
C ARG A 63 -6.56 7.01 -12.26
N VAL A 64 -7.50 6.12 -11.94
CA VAL A 64 -7.50 5.33 -10.72
C VAL A 64 -7.47 3.85 -11.10
N MET A 65 -6.55 3.11 -10.50
CA MET A 65 -6.48 1.65 -10.59
C MET A 65 -6.92 1.08 -9.24
N VAL A 66 -7.78 0.07 -9.27
CA VAL A 66 -8.33 -0.60 -8.07
C VAL A 66 -8.02 -2.08 -8.19
N PHE A 67 -7.54 -2.66 -7.09
CA PHE A 67 -7.16 -4.06 -6.96
C PHE A 67 -7.98 -4.71 -5.85
#